data_AF-A0A8J5GM11-F1
#
_entry.id   AF-A0A8J5GM11-F1
#
_cell.length_a   1.000
_cell.length_b   1.000
_cell.length_c   1.000
_cell.angle_alpha   90.00
_cell.angle_beta   90.00
_cell.angle_gamma   90.00
#
_symmetry.space_group_name_H-M   'P 1'
#
loop_
_entity.id
_entity.type
_entity.pdbx_description
1 polymer ?
#
loop_
_entity_poly.entity_id
_entity_poly.type
_entity_poly.pdbx_seq_one_letter_code
_entity_poly.pdbx_strand_id
1 'polypeptide(L)'
;MEEHKSEIADWDLGAGIYFDFYILRSSLKEGDIMSEADPLGKKNDECRSFFTRLSESLLIWGSRLPADARLTYAKMSEELCNLLMSIPGLSSTAMVRMSCFDTMLIAPTPEDMRSSHLQSAVSDFTYFLSEIST
;
A
#
# COMPACT_ATOMS: atom_id res chain seq x y z
N MET A 1 2.94 19.26 15.32
CA MET A 1 1.68 18.70 14.78
C MET A 1 1.24 17.46 15.54
N GLU A 2 2.14 16.57 15.96
CA GLU A 2 1.83 15.43 16.85
C GLU A 2 1.11 15.83 18.16
N GLU A 3 1.53 16.94 18.78
CA GLU A 3 1.03 17.36 20.11
C GLU A 3 -0.46 17.73 20.15
N HIS A 4 -1.10 17.99 19.00
CA HIS A 4 -2.52 18.39 18.93
C HIS A 4 -3.42 17.34 18.28
N LYS A 5 -2.92 16.12 18.00
CA LYS A 5 -3.72 15.06 17.35
C LYS A 5 -5.00 14.73 18.12
N SER A 6 -4.90 14.67 19.45
CA SER A 6 -6.03 14.37 20.35
C SER A 6 -7.10 15.47 20.38
N GLU A 7 -6.80 16.66 19.89
CA GLU A 7 -7.74 17.78 19.83
C GLU A 7 -8.62 17.74 18.57
N ILE A 8 -8.24 16.92 17.58
CA ILE A 8 -8.95 16.80 16.30
C ILE A 8 -9.78 15.52 16.32
N ALA A 9 -11.09 15.66 16.22
CA ALA A 9 -12.01 14.53 16.14
C ALA A 9 -11.69 13.63 14.93
N ASP A 10 -11.69 12.32 15.16
CA ASP A 10 -11.45 11.30 14.14
C ASP A 10 -10.15 11.51 13.33
N TRP A 11 -9.11 12.07 13.96
CA TRP A 11 -7.82 12.36 13.31
C TRP A 11 -7.32 11.18 12.48
N ASP A 12 -7.28 9.98 13.05
CA ASP A 12 -6.73 8.78 12.42
C ASP A 12 -7.51 8.33 11.18
N LEU A 13 -8.78 8.73 11.06
CA LEU A 13 -9.68 8.43 9.94
C LEU A 13 -9.86 9.61 8.98
N GLY A 14 -9.32 10.78 9.31
CA GLY A 14 -9.47 12.01 8.55
C GLY A 14 -8.13 12.59 8.11
N ALA A 15 -7.66 13.63 8.81
CA ALA A 15 -6.42 14.34 8.47
C ALA A 15 -5.17 13.45 8.62
N GLY A 16 -5.17 12.51 9.56
CA GLY A 16 -4.09 11.55 9.80
C GLY A 16 -3.78 10.70 8.57
N ILE A 17 -4.80 10.30 7.79
CA ILE A 17 -4.61 9.59 6.53
C ILE A 17 -3.70 10.35 5.57
N TYR A 18 -3.89 11.66 5.43
CA TYR A 18 -3.06 12.49 4.54
C TYR A 18 -1.61 12.57 5.05
N PHE A 19 -1.42 12.76 6.36
CA PHE A 19 -0.09 12.80 6.95
C PHE A 19 0.66 11.49 6.78
N ASP A 20 0.01 10.38 7.12
CA ASP A 20 0.61 9.05 7.06
C ASP A 20 0.91 8.63 5.63
N PHE A 21 0.09 9.04 4.66
CA PHE A 21 0.39 8.87 3.24
C PHE A 21 1.74 9.51 2.87
N TYR A 22 1.99 10.77 3.23
CA TYR A 22 3.23 11.43 2.84
C TYR A 22 4.46 10.87 3.56
N ILE A 23 4.29 10.44 4.82
CA ILE A 23 5.34 9.75 5.58
C ILE A 23 5.68 8.42 4.88
N LEU A 24 4.67 7.59 4.63
CA LEU A 24 4.85 6.29 3.99
C LEU A 24 5.40 6.41 2.57
N ARG A 25 4.88 7.35 1.79
CA ARG A 25 5.37 7.64 0.43
C ARG A 25 6.85 8.01 0.43
N SER A 26 7.28 8.84 1.38
CA SER A 26 8.69 9.22 1.53
C SER A 26 9.54 8.01 1.91
N SER A 27 9.08 7.21 2.88
CA SER A 27 9.70 5.95 3.29
C SER A 27 9.88 4.96 2.13
N LEU A 28 8.87 4.80 1.27
CA LEU A 28 8.96 3.93 0.09
C LEU A 28 9.99 4.43 -0.93
N LYS A 29 10.08 5.76 -1.13
CA LYS A 29 10.99 6.39 -2.09
C LYS A 29 12.44 6.47 -1.63
N GLU A 30 12.66 6.67 -0.33
CA GLU A 30 13.98 6.50 0.27
C GLU A 30 14.30 5.00 0.22
N GLY A 31 15.06 4.62 -0.81
CA GLY A 31 15.74 3.32 -0.83
C GLY A 31 16.57 3.25 0.44
N ASP A 32 16.37 2.19 1.23
CA ASP A 32 17.04 2.09 2.53
C ASP A 32 18.56 2.02 2.29
N ILE A 33 19.23 3.15 2.51
CA ILE A 33 20.68 3.31 2.33
C ILE A 33 21.42 2.49 3.41
N MET A 34 20.70 2.00 4.43
CA MET A 34 21.26 1.31 5.59
C MET A 34 20.60 -0.04 5.87
N SER A 35 20.87 -1.02 5.00
CA SER A 35 21.06 -2.42 5.41
C SER A 35 19.95 -3.07 6.30
N GLU A 36 18.66 -2.79 6.11
CA GLU A 36 17.65 -3.73 6.61
C GLU A 36 17.67 -5.04 5.80
N ALA A 37 17.55 -6.17 6.50
CA ALA A 37 17.63 -7.50 5.90
C ALA A 37 16.41 -7.83 4.99
N ASP A 38 15.26 -7.20 5.23
CA ASP A 38 14.05 -7.32 4.42
C ASP A 38 13.29 -5.99 4.30
N PRO A 39 13.81 -5.05 3.48
CA PRO A 39 13.17 -3.74 3.32
C PRO A 39 11.81 -3.85 2.62
N LEU A 40 11.57 -4.91 1.84
CA LEU A 40 10.29 -5.11 1.15
C LEU A 40 9.20 -5.60 2.11
N GLY A 41 9.49 -6.57 2.98
CA GLY A 41 8.53 -7.10 3.95
C GLY A 41 8.00 -6.03 4.90
N LYS A 42 8.89 -5.24 5.50
CA LYS A 42 8.51 -4.14 6.40
C LYS A 42 7.66 -3.08 5.69
N LYS A 43 8.10 -2.63 4.50
CA LYS A 43 7.36 -1.65 3.69
C LYS A 43 5.99 -2.21 3.26
N ASN A 44 5.90 -3.51 2.98
CA ASN A 44 4.64 -4.17 2.69
C ASN A 44 3.67 -4.14 3.88
N ASP A 45 4.16 -4.41 5.09
CA ASP A 45 3.34 -4.37 6.31
C ASP A 45 2.85 -2.95 6.63
N GLU A 46 3.71 -1.94 6.44
CA GLU A 46 3.34 -0.52 6.56
C GLU A 46 2.24 -0.15 5.54
N CYS A 47 2.38 -0.56 4.28
CA CYS A 47 1.35 -0.39 3.25
C CYS A 47 0.04 -1.11 3.62
N ARG A 48 0.10 -2.34 4.12
CA ARG A 48 -1.08 -3.12 4.53
C ARG A 48 -1.84 -2.43 5.65
N SER A 49 -1.13 -1.95 6.66
CA SER A 49 -1.71 -1.21 7.78
C SER A 49 -2.39 0.08 7.29
N PHE A 50 -1.71 0.83 6.42
CA PHE A 50 -2.25 2.05 5.83
C PHE A 50 -3.51 1.78 5.00
N PHE A 51 -3.50 0.80 4.09
CA PHE A 51 -4.65 0.47 3.25
C PHE A 51 -5.85 -0.04 4.05
N THR A 52 -5.60 -0.81 5.11
CA THR A 52 -6.68 -1.27 6.01
C THR A 52 -7.38 -0.07 6.65
N ARG A 53 -6.61 0.85 7.24
CA ARG A 53 -7.17 2.05 7.88
C ARG A 53 -7.81 3.01 6.88
N LEU A 54 -7.27 3.11 5.66
CA LEU A 54 -7.87 3.89 4.60
C LEU A 54 -9.23 3.33 4.16
N SER A 55 -9.32 2.00 4.03
CA SER A 55 -10.57 1.30 3.74
C SER A 55 -11.59 1.44 4.86
N GLU A 56 -11.17 1.38 6.13
CA GLU A 56 -12.02 1.66 7.30
C GLU A 56 -12.55 3.10 7.30
N SER A 57 -11.67 4.08 7.03
CA SER A 57 -12.06 5.48 6.86
C SER A 57 -13.12 5.63 5.75
N LEU A 58 -12.89 5.04 4.57
CA LEU A 58 -13.86 5.06 3.48
C LEU A 58 -15.18 4.41 3.84
N LEU A 59 -15.19 3.36 4.65
CA LEU A 59 -16.41 2.70 5.11
C LEU A 59 -17.21 3.58 6.09
N ILE A 60 -16.52 4.25 7.02
CA ILE A 60 -17.12 5.12 8.04
C ILE A 60 -17.67 6.41 7.42
N TRP A 61 -16.89 7.05 6.54
CA TRP A 61 -17.30 8.29 5.90
C TRP A 61 -18.22 8.04 4.71
N GLY A 62 -18.02 6.96 3.95
CA GLY A 62 -18.88 6.54 2.85
C GLY A 62 -19.27 7.70 1.91
N SER A 63 -20.57 7.94 1.78
CA SER A 63 -21.12 9.04 0.96
C SER A 63 -20.99 10.43 1.59
N ARG A 64 -20.62 10.53 2.87
CA ARG A 64 -20.32 11.81 3.54
C ARG A 64 -19.02 12.41 3.05
N LEU A 65 -18.12 11.59 2.50
CA LEU A 65 -16.87 12.05 1.91
C LEU A 65 -17.14 12.59 0.49
N PRO A 66 -16.70 13.82 0.16
CA PRO A 66 -16.81 14.36 -1.20
C PRO A 66 -16.20 13.39 -2.23
N ALA A 67 -16.74 13.37 -3.45
CA ALA A 67 -16.25 12.50 -4.52
C ALA A 67 -14.75 12.72 -4.79
N ASP A 68 -14.29 13.97 -4.74
CA ASP A 68 -12.88 14.32 -4.95
C ASP A 68 -11.96 13.74 -3.87
N ALA A 69 -12.44 13.69 -2.62
CA ALA A 69 -11.68 13.09 -1.52
C ALA A 69 -11.57 11.56 -1.69
N ARG A 70 -12.65 10.90 -2.11
CA ARG A 70 -12.63 9.45 -2.42
C ARG A 70 -11.69 9.14 -3.58
N LEU A 71 -11.71 9.97 -4.63
CA LEU A 71 -10.78 9.87 -5.74
C LEU A 71 -9.32 10.09 -5.29
N THR A 72 -9.10 11.03 -4.37
CA THR A 72 -7.77 11.28 -3.81
C THR A 72 -7.24 10.05 -3.05
N TYR A 73 -8.07 9.40 -2.26
CA TYR A 73 -7.69 8.17 -1.55
C TYR A 73 -7.38 7.00 -2.49
N ALA A 74 -8.14 6.87 -3.58
CA ALA A 74 -7.84 5.89 -4.62
C ALA A 74 -6.47 6.17 -5.28
N LYS A 75 -6.16 7.43 -5.60
CA LYS A 75 -4.86 7.83 -6.18
C LYS A 75 -3.70 7.66 -5.22
N MET A 76 -3.89 7.94 -3.93
CA MET A 76 -2.89 7.66 -2.91
C MET A 76 -2.57 6.17 -2.84
N SER A 77 -3.62 5.35 -2.87
CA SER A 77 -3.49 3.90 -2.86
C SER A 77 -2.72 3.39 -4.07
N GLU A 78 -3.07 3.86 -5.26
CA GLU A 78 -2.38 3.57 -6.52
C GLU A 78 -0.89 3.94 -6.45
N GLU A 79 -0.56 5.15 -6.00
CA GLU A 79 0.82 5.61 -5.93
C GLU A 79 1.64 4.73 -4.99
N LEU A 80 1.10 4.37 -3.83
CA LEU A 80 1.78 3.49 -2.88
C LEU A 80 1.94 2.06 -3.43
N CYS A 81 0.94 1.51 -4.13
CA CYS A 81 1.05 0.22 -4.80
C CYS A 81 2.19 0.20 -5.85
N ASN A 82 2.26 1.26 -6.67
CA ASN A 82 3.31 1.38 -7.69
C ASN A 82 4.70 1.53 -7.05
N LEU A 83 4.81 2.31 -5.97
CA LEU A 83 6.05 2.46 -5.23
C LEU A 83 6.47 1.15 -4.57
N LEU A 84 5.55 0.41 -3.96
CA LEU A 84 5.82 -0.89 -3.32
C LEU A 84 6.38 -1.90 -4.35
N MET A 85 5.79 -1.97 -5.54
CA MET A 85 6.25 -2.85 -6.62
C MET A 85 7.57 -2.41 -7.26
N SER A 86 7.93 -1.13 -7.15
CA SER A 86 9.20 -0.62 -7.66
C SER A 86 10.40 -0.97 -6.77
N ILE A 87 10.15 -1.42 -5.53
CA ILE A 87 11.22 -1.80 -4.60
C ILE A 87 11.91 -3.07 -5.13
N PRO A 88 13.24 -3.04 -5.35
CA PRO A 88 13.96 -4.18 -5.88
C PRO A 88 13.84 -5.39 -4.93
N GLY A 89 13.31 -6.50 -5.44
CA GLY A 89 13.19 -7.75 -4.68
C GLY A 89 14.49 -8.53 -4.53
N LEU A 90 15.66 -7.90 -4.66
CA LEU A 90 16.96 -8.56 -4.75
C LEU A 90 17.34 -9.35 -3.48
N SER A 91 16.75 -9.03 -2.33
CA SER A 91 16.96 -9.74 -1.06
C SER A 91 15.70 -10.44 -0.51
N SER A 92 14.54 -10.27 -1.12
CA SER A 92 13.26 -10.75 -0.58
C SER A 92 12.84 -12.08 -1.21
N THR A 93 12.23 -12.93 -0.39
CA THR A 93 11.75 -14.25 -0.85
C THR A 93 10.56 -14.09 -1.81
N ALA A 94 10.34 -15.07 -2.69
CA ALA A 94 9.16 -15.10 -3.58
C ALA A 94 7.84 -14.97 -2.80
N MET A 95 7.80 -15.48 -1.57
CA MET A 95 6.65 -15.37 -0.66
C MET A 95 6.40 -13.92 -0.22
N VAL A 96 7.44 -13.15 0.07
CA VAL A 96 7.32 -11.71 0.41
C VAL A 96 6.77 -10.93 -0.78
N ARG A 97 7.25 -11.20 -1.99
CA ARG A 97 6.70 -10.58 -3.21
C ARG A 97 5.23 -10.94 -3.43
N MET A 98 4.85 -12.20 -3.26
CA MET A 98 3.44 -12.62 -3.35
C MET A 98 2.57 -11.90 -2.31
N SER A 99 3.07 -11.72 -1.09
CA SER A 99 2.33 -11.00 -0.04
C SER A 99 2.12 -9.51 -0.34
N CYS A 100 2.93 -8.90 -1.23
CA CYS A 100 2.70 -7.54 -1.72
C CYS A 100 1.44 -7.46 -2.58
N PHE A 101 1.18 -8.46 -3.42
CA PHE A 101 -0.06 -8.51 -4.19
C PHE A 101 -1.29 -8.63 -3.28
N ASP A 102 -1.22 -9.41 -2.20
CA ASP A 102 -2.30 -9.46 -1.20
C ASP A 102 -2.58 -8.09 -0.59
N THR A 103 -1.53 -7.32 -0.28
CA THR A 103 -1.66 -5.95 0.22
C THR A 103 -2.31 -5.03 -0.81
N MET A 104 -1.92 -5.13 -2.08
CA MET A 104 -2.49 -4.32 -3.16
C MET A 104 -3.97 -4.62 -3.40
N LEU A 105 -4.43 -5.85 -3.13
CA LEU A 105 -5.84 -6.23 -3.23
C LEU A 105 -6.73 -5.64 -2.12
N ILE A 106 -6.13 -5.29 -0.98
CA ILE A 106 -6.82 -4.61 0.14
C ILE A 106 -6.97 -3.11 -0.13
N ALA A 107 -6.10 -2.56 -0.99
CA ALA A 107 -6.09 -1.15 -1.33
C ALA A 107 -7.43 -0.72 -1.96
N PRO A 108 -8.03 0.42 -1.54
CA PRO A 108 -9.28 0.92 -2.09
C PRO A 108 -9.07 1.58 -3.46
N THR A 109 -8.74 0.76 -4.46
CA THR A 109 -8.51 1.16 -5.84
C THR A 109 -9.69 0.77 -6.74
N PRO A 110 -9.86 1.45 -7.90
CA PRO A 110 -10.82 1.07 -8.92
C PRO A 110 -10.64 -0.39 -9.38
N GLU A 111 -11.74 -1.02 -9.79
CA GLU A 111 -11.79 -2.45 -10.14
C GLU A 111 -10.88 -2.83 -11.32
N ASP A 112 -10.74 -1.94 -12.30
CA ASP A 112 -9.83 -2.08 -13.43
C ASP A 112 -8.36 -2.17 -12.98
N MET A 113 -7.97 -1.37 -11.99
CA MET A 113 -6.61 -1.43 -11.44
C MET A 113 -6.37 -2.67 -10.58
N ARG A 114 -7.36 -3.09 -9.79
CA ARG A 114 -7.31 -4.37 -9.05
C ARG A 114 -7.13 -5.55 -10.00
N SER A 115 -7.81 -5.52 -11.15
CA SER A 115 -7.70 -6.55 -12.18
C SER A 115 -6.28 -6.60 -12.78
N SER A 116 -5.65 -5.45 -12.99
CA SER A 116 -4.25 -5.37 -13.42
C SER A 116 -3.29 -6.00 -12.39
N HIS A 117 -3.46 -5.67 -11.11
CA HIS A 117 -2.64 -6.27 -10.04
C HIS A 117 -2.80 -7.79 -9.94
N LEU A 118 -4.02 -8.31 -10.13
CA LEU A 118 -4.27 -9.76 -10.19
C LEU A 118 -3.55 -10.41 -11.36
N GLN A 119 -3.57 -9.79 -12.54
CA GLN A 119 -2.86 -10.31 -13.71
C GLN A 119 -1.34 -10.35 -13.47
N SER A 120 -0.77 -9.32 -12.85
CA SER A 120 0.64 -9.31 -12.45
C SER A 120 0.95 -10.43 -11.45
N ALA A 121 0.10 -10.64 -10.44
CA ALA A 121 0.28 -11.70 -9.46
C ALA A 121 0.27 -13.11 -10.11
N VAL A 122 -0.66 -13.36 -11.04
CA VAL A 122 -0.74 -14.63 -11.77
C VAL A 122 0.48 -14.84 -12.65
N SER A 123 0.98 -13.78 -13.31
CA SER A 123 2.19 -13.84 -14.12
C SER A 123 3.41 -14.21 -13.28
N ASP A 124 3.63 -13.51 -12.17
CA ASP A 124 4.76 -13.76 -11.26
C ASP A 124 4.70 -15.17 -10.64
N PHE A 125 3.51 -15.62 -10.26
CA PHE A 125 3.30 -16.97 -9.75
C PHE A 125 3.59 -18.06 -10.81
N THR A 126 3.15 -17.84 -12.05
CA THR A 126 3.40 -18.76 -13.16
C THR A 126 4.90 -18.84 -13.49
N TYR A 127 5.58 -17.70 -13.47
CA TYR A 127 7.03 -17.63 -13.64
C TYR A 127 7.75 -18.43 -12.55
N PHE A 128 7.38 -18.22 -11.29
CA PHE A 128 7.93 -18.94 -10.14
C PHE A 128 7.75 -20.47 -10.26
N LEU A 129 6.55 -20.93 -10.63
CA LEU A 129 6.31 -22.36 -10.86
C LEU A 129 7.17 -22.92 -11.99
N SER A 130 7.38 -22.14 -13.06
CA SER A 130 8.22 -22.55 -14.19
C SER A 130 9.68 -22.71 -13.77
N GLU A 131 10.21 -21.78 -12.98
CA GLU A 131 11.57 -21.86 -12.42
C GLU A 131 11.76 -23.09 -11.52
N ILE A 132 10.79 -23.43 -10.66
CA ILE A 132 10.89 -24.61 -9.79
C ILE A 132 10.78 -25.93 -10.57
N SER A 133 10.13 -25.91 -11.74
CA SER A 133 9.95 -27.12 -12.56
C SER A 133 11.19 -27.51 -13.38
N THR A 134 12.25 -26.70 -13.34
CA THR A 134 13.51 -26.88 -14.08
C THR A 134 14.61 -27.41 -13.16
#